data_AF-A0A7C2M6S4-F1
#
_entry.id   AF-A0A7C2M6S4-F1
#
_cell.length_a   1.000
_cell.length_b   1.000
_cell.length_c   1.000
_cell.angle_alpha   90.00
_cell.angle_beta   90.00
_cell.angle_gamma   90.00
#
_symmetry.space_group_name_H-M   'P 1'
#
loop_
_entity.id
_entity.type
_entity.pdbx_description
1 polymer ?
#
loop_
_entity_poly.entity_id
_entity_poly.type
_entity_poly.pdbx_seq_one_letter_code
_entity_poly.pdbx_strand_id
1 'polypeptide(L)'
;MKPALVVIDPQNGWLELSESLKRSVDEHVNNMSKAISIFRKAGAPIIFTYHSFPAKGIKLGTKGFDFFPSIKVTSSDANVIKTHQNAFNNTDLEKLVRE
;
A
#
# COMPACT_ATOMS: atom_id res chain seq x y z
N MET A 1 -0.38 -9.28 -22.26
CA MET A 1 -0.16 -9.28 -20.79
C MET A 1 -1.04 -8.20 -20.18
N LYS A 2 -1.77 -8.48 -19.09
CA LYS A 2 -2.57 -7.49 -18.35
C LYS A 2 -1.83 -7.18 -17.04
N PRO A 3 -1.25 -5.98 -16.86
CA PRO A 3 -0.53 -5.65 -15.65
C PRO A 3 -1.48 -5.28 -14.50
N ALA A 4 -1.09 -5.60 -13.27
CA ALA A 4 -1.69 -5.08 -12.05
C ALA A 4 -0.65 -4.26 -11.28
N LEU A 5 -1.10 -3.23 -10.56
CA LEU A 5 -0.25 -2.45 -9.66
C LEU A 5 -0.51 -2.89 -8.22
N VAL A 6 0.52 -3.44 -7.57
CA VAL A 6 0.47 -3.71 -6.14
C VAL A 6 1.23 -2.62 -5.40
N VAL A 7 0.53 -1.89 -4.53
CA VAL A 7 1.12 -0.82 -3.71
C VAL A 7 1.39 -1.37 -2.31
N ILE A 8 2.67 -1.46 -1.96
CA ILE A 8 3.11 -2.17 -0.76
C ILE A 8 3.23 -1.23 0.43
N ASP A 9 2.49 -1.53 1.51
CA ASP A 9 2.57 -0.92 2.84
C ASP A 9 2.79 0.61 2.88
N PRO A 10 2.06 1.47 2.12
CA PRO A 10 2.30 2.92 2.10
C PRO A 10 1.70 3.62 3.33
N GLN A 11 1.97 3.10 4.54
CA GLN A 11 1.36 3.48 5.81
C GLN A 11 2.21 4.46 6.62
N ASN A 12 1.57 5.41 7.29
CA ASN A 12 2.23 6.46 8.08
C ASN A 12 3.11 5.90 9.21
N GLY A 13 2.74 4.75 9.77
CA GLY A 13 3.44 4.15 10.91
C GLY A 13 4.89 3.79 10.62
N TRP A 14 5.27 3.64 9.36
CA TRP A 14 6.65 3.39 8.96
C TRP A 14 7.55 4.62 9.06
N LEU A 15 6.99 5.83 8.88
CA LEU A 15 7.76 7.07 8.87
C LEU A 15 8.43 7.37 10.22
N GLU A 16 7.82 6.92 11.32
CA GLU A 16 8.35 7.09 12.68
C GLU A 16 9.50 6.11 12.99
N LEU A 17 9.76 5.11 12.15
CA LEU A 17 10.82 4.12 12.39
C LEU A 17 12.18 4.56 11.86
N SER A 18 12.24 5.50 10.92
CA SER A 18 13.49 5.92 10.27
C SER A 18 13.37 7.25 9.53
N GLU A 19 14.26 8.19 9.85
CA GLU A 19 14.36 9.48 9.14
C GLU A 19 14.73 9.29 7.65
N SER A 20 15.59 8.32 7.33
CA SER A 20 15.93 8.02 5.94
C SER A 20 14.73 7.49 5.15
N LEU A 21 13.83 6.74 5.80
CA LEU A 21 12.61 6.28 5.16
C LEU A 21 11.67 7.45 4.89
N LYS A 22 11.49 8.34 5.88
CA LYS A 22 10.68 9.55 5.73
C LYS A 22 11.15 10.39 4.54
N ARG A 23 12.46 10.66 4.44
CA ARG A 23 13.05 11.37 3.30
C ARG A 23 12.80 10.65 1.97
N SER A 24 12.97 9.32 1.93
CA SER A 24 12.72 8.54 0.71
C SER A 24 11.25 8.62 0.27
N VAL A 25 10.31 8.61 1.23
CA VAL A 25 8.88 8.80 0.95
C VAL A 25 8.63 10.20 0.40
N ASP A 26 9.18 11.26 1.01
CA ASP A 26 9.01 12.62 0.51
C ASP A 26 9.52 12.78 -0.94
N GLU A 27 10.65 12.15 -1.27
CA GLU A 27 11.25 12.17 -2.61
C GLU A 27 10.47 11.34 -3.66
N HIS A 28 9.69 10.33 -3.24
CA HIS A 28 9.11 9.34 -4.16
C HIS A 28 7.59 9.19 -4.12
N VAL A 29 6.90 9.72 -3.10
CA VAL A 29 5.44 9.55 -2.96
C VAL A 29 4.69 10.10 -4.17
N ASN A 30 5.19 11.18 -4.78
CA ASN A 30 4.63 11.72 -6.01
C ASN A 30 4.73 10.74 -7.20
N ASN A 31 5.80 9.93 -7.27
CA ASN A 31 5.94 8.91 -8.31
C ASN A 31 4.98 7.74 -8.06
N MET A 32 4.78 7.36 -6.80
CA MET A 32 3.78 6.36 -6.41
C MET A 32 2.35 6.81 -6.79
N SER A 33 1.98 8.04 -6.43
CA SER A 33 0.67 8.62 -6.80
C SER A 33 0.48 8.71 -8.32
N LYS A 34 1.54 9.03 -9.08
CA LYS A 34 1.50 9.02 -10.55
C LYS A 34 1.27 7.61 -11.11
N ALA A 35 1.95 6.59 -10.59
CA ALA A 35 1.76 5.20 -11.00
C ALA A 35 0.32 4.73 -10.76
N ILE A 36 -0.23 5.02 -9.57
CA ILE A 36 -1.64 4.76 -9.22
C ILE A 36 -2.57 5.43 -10.23
N SER A 37 -2.34 6.71 -10.55
CA SER A 37 -3.14 7.46 -11.52
C SER A 37 -3.09 6.85 -12.92
N ILE A 38 -1.92 6.41 -13.38
CA ILE A 38 -1.75 5.76 -14.69
C ILE A 38 -2.57 4.46 -14.77
N PHE A 39 -2.43 3.58 -13.76
CA PHE A 39 -3.17 2.31 -13.73
C PHE A 39 -4.68 2.55 -13.65
N ARG A 40 -5.11 3.54 -12.86
CA ARG A 40 -6.53 3.88 -12.70
C ARG A 40 -7.13 4.38 -14.02
N LYS A 41 -6.43 5.26 -14.73
CA LYS A 41 -6.84 5.74 -16.06
C LYS A 41 -6.90 4.64 -17.11
N ALA A 42 -6.01 3.65 -16.99
CA ALA A 42 -6.00 2.49 -17.87
C ALA A 42 -7.07 1.44 -17.53
N GLY A 43 -7.83 1.62 -16.44
CA GLY A 43 -8.77 0.61 -15.93
C GLY A 43 -8.08 -0.67 -15.45
N ALA A 44 -6.78 -0.59 -15.15
CA ALA A 44 -6.00 -1.74 -14.69
C ALA A 44 -6.17 -1.95 -13.18
N PRO A 45 -6.06 -3.20 -12.68
CA PRO A 45 -6.20 -3.50 -11.25
C PRO A 45 -5.16 -2.76 -10.41
N ILE A 46 -5.63 -2.23 -9.28
CA ILE A 46 -4.80 -1.63 -8.23
C ILE A 46 -5.13 -2.35 -6.92
N ILE A 47 -4.11 -2.93 -6.30
CA ILE A 47 -4.23 -3.65 -5.03
C ILE A 47 -3.32 -2.97 -4.00
N PHE A 48 -3.91 -2.53 -2.89
CA PHE A 48 -3.17 -2.01 -1.76
C PHE A 48 -2.93 -3.09 -0.72
N THR A 49 -1.73 -3.12 -0.17
CA THR A 49 -1.44 -3.96 0.99
C THR A 49 -1.34 -3.09 2.25
N TYR A 50 -1.88 -3.60 3.35
CA TYR A 50 -1.73 -3.06 4.69
C TYR A 50 -0.96 -4.07 5.52
N HIS A 51 0.05 -3.62 6.23
CA HIS A 51 0.74 -4.44 7.21
C HIS A 51 0.25 -4.09 8.60
N SER A 52 -0.35 -5.06 9.27
CA SER A 52 -0.69 -4.96 10.68
C SER A 52 0.51 -5.37 11.52
N PHE A 53 1.11 -4.41 12.20
CA PHE A 53 2.18 -4.62 13.16
C PHE A 53 1.86 -3.96 14.52
N PRO A 54 0.97 -4.56 15.33
CA PRO A 54 0.49 -3.96 16.58
C PRO A 54 1.61 -3.62 17.58
N ALA A 55 2.69 -4.41 17.61
CA ALA A 55 3.86 -4.17 18.46
C ALA A 55 4.58 -2.83 18.16
N LYS A 56 4.35 -2.25 16.98
CA LYS A 56 4.86 -0.94 16.56
C LYS A 56 3.75 0.11 16.42
N GLY A 57 2.54 -0.17 16.90
CA GLY A 57 1.41 0.76 16.83
C GLY A 57 0.73 0.86 15.46
N ILE A 58 1.15 0.04 14.49
CA ILE A 58 0.56 -0.03 13.15
C ILE A 58 -0.59 -1.04 13.19
N LYS A 59 -1.79 -0.63 13.60
CA LYS A 59 -2.94 -1.51 13.73
C LYS A 59 -4.22 -0.79 13.32
N LEU A 60 -5.21 -1.54 12.87
CA LEU A 60 -6.48 -0.99 12.40
C LEU A 60 -7.06 0.04 13.39
N GLY A 61 -7.48 1.19 12.85
CA GLY A 61 -8.02 2.31 13.63
C GLY A 61 -6.98 3.27 14.21
N THR A 62 -5.67 3.07 13.96
CA THR A 62 -4.64 4.05 14.32
C THR A 62 -4.19 4.87 13.12
N LYS A 63 -3.74 6.11 13.36
CA LYS A 63 -3.11 6.97 12.34
C LYS A 63 -1.93 6.28 11.65
N GLY A 64 -1.20 5.44 12.38
CA GLY A 64 -0.09 4.67 11.84
C GLY A 64 -0.52 3.63 10.80
N PHE A 65 -1.77 3.15 10.86
CA PHE A 65 -2.32 2.20 9.91
C PHE A 65 -2.87 2.86 8.65
N ASP A 66 -3.21 4.14 8.72
CA ASP A 66 -3.61 4.93 7.55
C ASP A 66 -2.46 5.09 6.56
N PHE A 67 -2.81 5.27 5.29
CA PHE A 67 -1.83 5.56 4.25
C PHE A 67 -1.30 7.00 4.30
N PHE A 68 -0.19 7.23 3.60
CA PHE A 68 0.32 8.57 3.36
C PHE A 68 -0.78 9.46 2.74
N PRO A 69 -0.93 10.73 3.15
CA PRO A 69 -2.01 11.60 2.66
C PRO A 69 -2.06 11.76 1.13
N SER A 70 -0.92 11.62 0.45
CA SER A 70 -0.81 11.68 -1.01
C SER A 70 -1.34 10.45 -1.74
N ILE A 71 -1.59 9.35 -1.04
CA ILE A 71 -2.12 8.09 -1.58
C ILE A 71 -3.64 8.10 -1.45
N LYS A 72 -4.32 8.18 -2.59
CA LYS A 72 -5.78 8.21 -2.67
C LYS A 72 -6.34 6.84 -3.05
N VAL A 73 -6.90 6.17 -2.06
CA VAL A 73 -7.65 4.92 -2.21
C VAL A 73 -9.10 5.23 -2.53
N THR A 74 -9.70 4.45 -3.42
CA THR A 74 -11.12 4.49 -3.78
C THR A 74 -11.77 3.15 -3.47
N SER A 75 -13.10 3.13 -3.37
CA SER A 75 -13.86 1.89 -3.07
C SER A 75 -13.72 0.79 -4.13
N SER A 76 -13.24 1.11 -5.33
CA SER A 76 -12.94 0.16 -6.40
C SER A 76 -11.57 -0.50 -6.28
N ASP A 77 -10.68 0.00 -5.42
CA ASP A 77 -9.35 -0.59 -5.26
C ASP A 77 -9.45 -1.82 -4.34
N ALA A 78 -8.77 -2.90 -4.69
CA ALA A 78 -8.69 -4.06 -3.82
C ALA A 78 -7.69 -3.81 -2.68
N ASN A 79 -7.92 -4.43 -1.54
CA ASN A 79 -7.02 -4.35 -0.40
C ASN A 79 -6.79 -5.71 0.25
N VAL A 80 -5.59 -5.90 0.79
CA VAL A 80 -5.25 -7.06 1.63
C VAL A 80 -4.55 -6.59 2.89
N ILE A 81 -4.89 -7.21 4.02
CA ILE A 81 -4.20 -6.98 5.29
C ILE A 81 -3.29 -8.18 5.54
N LYS A 82 -2.02 -7.92 5.80
CA LYS A 82 -1.00 -8.93 6.10
C LYS A 82 -0.35 -8.69 7.44
N THR A 83 0.16 -9.76 8.03
CA THR A 83 0.96 -9.76 9.26
C THR A 83 2.38 -10.30 9.05
N HIS A 84 2.71 -10.62 7.79
CA HIS A 84 4.01 -11.14 7.36
C HIS A 84 4.66 -10.18 6.35
N GLN A 85 5.98 -10.31 6.18
CA GLN A 85 6.71 -9.47 5.22
C GLN A 85 6.25 -9.72 3.77
N ASN A 86 6.16 -10.99 3.37
CA ASN A 86 5.66 -11.37 2.06
C ASN A 86 4.14 -11.13 1.96
N ALA A 87 3.72 -10.34 0.97
CA ALA A 87 2.33 -9.96 0.79
C ALA A 87 1.41 -11.09 0.29
N PHE A 88 1.97 -12.17 -0.27
CA PHE A 88 1.21 -13.36 -0.66
C PHE A 88 0.94 -14.31 0.52
N ASN A 89 1.74 -14.22 1.60
CA ASN A 89 1.63 -15.18 2.68
C ASN A 89 0.36 -14.95 3.51
N ASN A 90 -0.55 -15.93 3.51
CA ASN A 90 -1.84 -15.89 4.21
C ASN A 90 -2.71 -14.68 3.81
N THR A 91 -2.76 -14.34 2.52
CA THR A 91 -3.66 -13.32 1.97
C THR A 91 -4.27 -13.78 0.65
N ASP A 92 -5.31 -13.08 0.20
CA ASP A 92 -5.91 -13.31 -1.12
C ASP A 92 -5.16 -12.62 -2.28
N LEU A 93 -3.95 -12.09 -2.04
CA LEU A 93 -3.23 -11.31 -3.06
C LEU A 93 -2.99 -12.10 -4.35
N GLU A 94 -2.64 -13.39 -4.26
CA GLU A 94 -2.43 -14.23 -5.44
C GLU A 94 -3.69 -14.30 -6.32
N LYS A 95 -4.85 -14.47 -5.70
CA LYS A 95 -6.13 -14.52 -6.41
C LYS A 95 -6.39 -13.18 -7.11
N LEU A 96 -6.24 -12.08 -6.37
CA LEU A 96 -6.51 -10.72 -6.87
C LEU A 96 -5.62 -10.29 -8.05
N VAL A 97 -4.37 -10.77 -8.13
CA VAL A 97 -3.47 -10.41 -9.25
C VAL A 97 -3.62 -11.33 -10.47
N ARG A 98 -4.30 -12.47 -10.34
CA ARG A 98 -4.52 -13.43 -11.43
C ARG A 98 -5.82 -13.20 -12.19
N GLU A 99 -6.80 -12.55 -11.57
CA GLU A 99 -8.08 -12.13 -12.16
C GLU A 99 -7.91 -10.90 -13.08
#